data_AF-A0A8R1DMI2-F1
#
_entry.id   AF-A0A8R1DMI2-F1
#
_cell.length_a   1.000
_cell.length_b   1.000
_cell.length_c   1.000
_cell.angle_alpha   90.00
_cell.angle_beta   90.00
_cell.angle_gamma   90.00
#
_symmetry.space_group_name_H-M   'P 1'
#
loop_
_entity.id
_entity.type
_entity.pdbx_description
1 polymer ?
#
loop_
_entity_poly.entity_id
_entity_poly.type
_entity_poly.pdbx_seq_one_letter_code
_entity_poly.pdbx_strand_id
1 'polypeptide(L)'
;MSSALNCTQIVEAFPDPGTGNADNIRFLVLIMAIVSAYRPYHYYVLLSLIFFSFFANILIVVILSHREMRKVGVNVTMMIIAICDFGCAFTAIVSMLLRNYTN
;
A
#
# COMPACT_ATOMS: atom_id res chain seq x y z
N MET A 1 -13.11 7.40 -22.34
CA MET A 1 -12.80 8.84 -22.33
C MET A 1 -11.85 9.10 -21.16
N SER A 2 -10.66 9.63 -21.48
CA SER A 2 -9.71 10.30 -20.58
C SER A 2 -8.78 9.44 -19.69
N SER A 3 -7.57 9.22 -20.23
CA SER A 3 -6.26 9.53 -19.63
C SER A 3 -5.97 9.14 -18.18
N ALA A 4 -5.29 8.01 -17.96
CA ALA A 4 -4.49 7.79 -16.74
C ALA A 4 -3.30 6.81 -16.88
N LEU A 5 -2.85 6.47 -18.09
CA LEU A 5 -1.66 5.60 -18.28
C LEU A 5 -0.37 6.36 -18.62
N ASN A 6 -0.34 7.68 -18.41
CA ASN A 6 0.82 8.52 -18.75
C ASN A 6 1.49 9.17 -17.53
N CYS A 7 1.51 8.50 -16.38
CA CYS A 7 2.12 9.05 -15.16
C CYS A 7 3.43 8.36 -14.75
N THR A 8 4.04 7.52 -15.60
CA THR A 8 5.36 6.93 -15.29
C THR A 8 6.34 6.88 -16.46
N GLN A 9 5.98 7.34 -17.67
CA GLN A 9 6.98 7.53 -18.71
C GLN A 9 7.74 8.81 -18.41
N ILE A 10 8.93 8.63 -17.87
CA ILE A 10 9.98 9.63 -17.86
C ILE A 10 10.30 9.90 -19.34
N VAL A 11 9.66 10.92 -19.92
CA VAL A 11 9.91 11.39 -21.28
C VAL A 11 11.16 12.27 -21.26
N GLU A 12 12.29 11.69 -20.86
CA GLU A 12 13.59 12.29 -21.11
C GLU A 12 14.47 11.20 -21.74
N ALA A 13 15.00 11.50 -22.92
CA ALA A 13 15.98 10.64 -23.57
C ALA A 13 17.15 10.42 -22.60
N PHE A 14 17.61 9.17 -22.48
CA PHE A 14 18.73 8.82 -21.59
C PHE A 14 19.94 9.75 -21.87
N PRO A 15 20.44 10.49 -20.86
CA PRO A 15 21.62 11.33 -21.04
C PRO A 15 22.85 10.50 -21.42
N ASP A 16 23.71 11.08 -22.27
CA ASP A 16 24.95 10.42 -22.71
C ASP A 16 25.87 10.07 -21.52
N PRO A 17 26.49 8.87 -21.52
CA PRO A 17 27.33 8.39 -20.42
C PRO A 17 28.56 9.28 -20.23
N GLY A 18 28.80 9.74 -18.99
CA GLY A 18 29.95 10.59 -18.62
C GLY A 18 29.63 12.07 -18.38
N THR A 19 28.37 12.47 -18.47
CA THR A 19 27.90 13.80 -18.03
C THR A 19 27.38 13.74 -16.58
N GLY A 20 27.37 14.85 -15.83
CA GLY A 20 26.90 14.89 -14.43
C GLY A 20 25.44 14.44 -14.22
N ASN A 21 24.66 14.32 -15.30
CA ASN A 21 23.31 13.77 -15.28
C ASN A 21 23.28 12.22 -15.26
N ALA A 22 24.40 11.55 -15.53
CA ALA A 22 24.49 10.08 -15.59
C ALA A 22 24.48 9.39 -14.22
N ASP A 23 24.82 10.08 -13.13
CA ASP A 23 24.70 9.55 -11.77
C ASP A 23 23.23 9.39 -11.36
N ASN A 24 22.36 10.32 -11.78
CA ASN A 24 20.91 10.22 -11.62
C ASN A 24 20.33 9.07 -12.48
N ILE A 25 20.91 8.80 -13.66
CA ILE A 25 20.51 7.66 -14.49
C ILE A 25 20.73 6.33 -13.77
N ARG A 26 21.89 6.14 -13.12
CA ARG A 26 22.17 4.87 -12.42
C ARG A 26 21.16 4.60 -11.33
N PHE A 27 20.81 5.62 -10.55
CA PHE A 27 19.77 5.54 -9.53
C PHE A 27 18.39 5.25 -10.12
N LEU A 28 18.03 5.92 -11.22
CA LEU A 28 16.77 5.74 -11.91
C LEU A 28 16.64 4.35 -12.55
N VAL A 29 17.71 3.83 -13.16
CA VAL A 29 17.78 2.46 -13.69
C VAL A 29 17.63 1.43 -12.58
N LEU A 30 18.24 1.66 -11.42
CA LEU A 30 18.09 0.81 -10.25
C LEU A 30 16.65 0.78 -9.73
N ILE A 31 15.99 1.95 -9.60
CA ILE A 31 14.58 2.02 -9.20
C ILE A 31 13.70 1.29 -10.22
N MET A 32 13.92 1.51 -11.52
CA MET A 32 13.14 0.86 -12.58
C MET A 32 13.32 -0.66 -12.57
N ALA A 33 14.54 -1.15 -12.29
CA ALA A 33 14.81 -2.58 -12.13
C ALA A 33 14.06 -3.17 -10.93
N ILE A 34 14.07 -2.49 -9.77
CA ILE A 34 13.33 -2.91 -8.57
C ILE A 34 11.83 -2.92 -8.84
N VAL A 35 11.29 -1.86 -9.43
CA VAL A 35 9.86 -1.74 -9.76
C VAL A 35 9.44 -2.83 -10.74
N SER A 36 10.24 -3.10 -11.77
CA SER A 36 9.97 -4.16 -12.75
C SER A 36 9.95 -5.54 -12.09
N ALA A 37 10.92 -5.83 -11.22
CA ALA A 37 10.98 -7.09 -10.48
C ALA A 37 9.84 -7.24 -9.47
N TYR A 38 9.39 -6.14 -8.86
CA TYR A 38 8.30 -6.14 -7.88
C TYR A 38 6.91 -6.21 -8.51
N ARG A 39 6.71 -5.61 -9.69
CA ARG A 39 5.41 -5.52 -10.39
C ARG A 39 4.63 -6.85 -10.47
N PRO A 40 5.22 -8.02 -10.82
CA PRO A 40 4.46 -9.27 -10.86
C PRO A 40 4.01 -9.77 -9.48
N TYR A 41 4.74 -9.44 -8.41
CA TYR A 41 4.44 -9.88 -7.05
C TYR A 41 3.62 -8.88 -6.25
N HIS A 42 3.57 -7.62 -6.69
CA HIS A 42 2.91 -6.51 -6.01
C HIS A 42 1.49 -6.86 -5.55
N TYR A 43 0.70 -7.47 -6.42
CA TYR A 43 -0.68 -7.84 -6.11
C TYR A 43 -0.78 -8.83 -4.93
N TYR A 44 0.04 -9.90 -4.95
CA TYR A 44 0.02 -10.91 -3.88
C TYR A 44 0.52 -10.35 -2.55
N VAL A 45 1.59 -9.56 -2.59
CA VAL A 45 2.14 -8.89 -1.40
C VAL A 45 1.09 -7.95 -0.82
N LEU A 46 0.49 -7.09 -1.64
CA LEU A 46 -0.53 -6.14 -1.21
C LEU A 46 -1.76 -6.85 -0.62
N LEU A 47 -2.23 -7.91 -1.28
CA LEU A 47 -3.35 -8.72 -0.79
C LEU A 47 -3.04 -9.34 0.58
N SER A 48 -1.84 -9.91 0.75
CA SER A 48 -1.43 -10.50 2.03
C SER A 48 -1.37 -9.48 3.18
N LEU A 49 -0.88 -8.26 2.90
CA LEU A 49 -0.81 -7.18 3.88
C LEU A 49 -2.20 -6.68 4.27
N ILE A 50 -3.12 -6.57 3.31
CA ILE A 50 -4.51 -6.16 3.58
C ILE A 50 -5.21 -7.20 4.45
N PHE A 51 -5.07 -8.50 4.14
CA PHE A 51 -5.63 -9.56 4.98
C PHE A 51 -5.04 -9.55 6.38
N PHE A 52 -3.73 -9.41 6.51
CA PHE A 52 -3.08 -9.31 7.81
C PHE A 52 -3.59 -8.12 8.61
N SER A 53 -3.69 -6.94 7.99
CA SER A 53 -4.23 -5.72 8.59
C SER A 53 -5.68 -5.91 9.05
N PHE A 54 -6.52 -6.56 8.25
CA PHE A 54 -7.90 -6.85 8.61
C PHE A 54 -8.00 -7.68 9.91
N PHE A 55 -7.27 -8.79 10.00
CA PHE A 55 -7.30 -9.64 11.19
C PHE A 55 -6.64 -8.99 12.41
N ALA A 56 -5.49 -8.33 12.23
CA ALA A 56 -4.78 -7.67 13.32
C ALA A 56 -5.65 -6.59 13.97
N ASN A 57 -6.32 -5.76 13.17
CA ASN A 57 -7.19 -4.71 13.68
C ASN A 57 -8.45 -5.25 14.37
N ILE A 58 -9.05 -6.35 13.88
CA ILE A 58 -10.13 -7.03 14.62
C ILE A 58 -9.64 -7.49 15.99
N LEU A 59 -8.46 -8.14 16.06
CA LEU A 59 -7.92 -8.64 17.33
C LEU A 59 -7.65 -7.51 18.31
N ILE A 60 -7.10 -6.39 17.86
CA ILE A 60 -6.89 -5.21 18.70
C ILE A 60 -8.22 -4.70 19.25
N VAL A 61 -9.25 -4.58 18.40
CA VAL A 61 -10.59 -4.15 18.86
C VAL A 61 -11.16 -5.13 19.89
N VAL A 62 -11.06 -6.43 19.66
CA VAL A 62 -11.56 -7.46 20.60
C VAL A 62 -10.84 -7.36 21.96
N ILE A 63 -9.51 -7.30 21.95
CA ILE A 63 -8.70 -7.22 23.18
C ILE A 63 -9.01 -5.93 23.95
N LEU A 64 -9.11 -4.80 23.25
CA LEU A 64 -9.35 -3.50 23.88
C LEU A 64 -10.82 -3.27 24.26
N SER A 65 -11.75 -4.05 23.73
CA SER A 65 -13.17 -3.99 24.10
C SER A 65 -13.45 -4.44 25.53
N HIS A 66 -12.53 -5.22 26.13
CA HIS A 66 -12.66 -5.68 27.51
C HIS A 66 -12.74 -4.49 28.49
N ARG A 67 -13.70 -4.56 29.43
CA ARG A 67 -14.02 -3.46 30.36
C ARG A 67 -12.82 -3.00 31.19
N GLU A 68 -11.89 -3.90 31.50
CA GLU A 68 -10.69 -3.60 32.28
C GLU A 68 -9.67 -2.76 31.50
N MET A 69 -9.59 -2.96 30.18
CA MET A 69 -8.64 -2.30 29.30
C MET A 69 -9.06 -0.87 28.92
N ARG A 70 -10.36 -0.54 28.97
CA ARG A 70 -10.89 0.78 28.57
C ARG A 70 -10.72 1.90 29.62
N LYS A 71 -10.11 1.60 30.76
CA LYS A 71 -9.91 2.59 31.85
C LYS A 71 -8.85 3.64 31.49
N VAL A 72 -7.94 3.32 30.58
CA VAL A 72 -6.88 4.22 30.12
C VAL A 72 -7.30 4.85 28.79
N GLY A 73 -7.28 6.19 28.71
CA GLY A 73 -7.69 6.92 27.50
C GLY A 73 -6.89 6.54 26.25
N VAL A 74 -5.60 6.21 26.41
CA VAL A 74 -4.73 5.73 25.32
C VAL A 74 -5.25 4.43 24.68
N ASN A 75 -5.84 3.53 25.48
CA ASN A 75 -6.43 2.30 24.97
C ASN A 75 -7.71 2.57 24.19
N VAL A 76 -8.49 3.57 24.59
CA VAL A 76 -9.69 3.99 23.85
C VAL A 76 -9.30 4.61 22.51
N THR A 77 -8.26 5.46 22.47
CA THR A 77 -7.76 6.03 21.21
C THR A 77 -7.19 4.95 20.29
N MET A 78 -6.44 3.98 20.84
CA MET A 78 -5.90 2.86 20.06
C MET A 78 -6.99 1.97 19.48
N MET A 79 -8.10 1.78 20.22
CA MET A 79 -9.28 1.07 19.72
C MET A 79 -9.96 1.81 18.57
N ILE A 80 -10.07 3.14 18.62
CA ILE A 80 -10.64 3.94 17.53
C ILE A 80 -9.77 3.84 16.27
N ILE A 81 -8.44 3.94 16.42
CA ILE A 81 -7.51 3.77 15.30
C ILE A 81 -7.68 2.39 14.66
N ALA A 82 -7.75 1.32 15.47
CA ALA A 82 -7.96 -0.02 14.96
C ALA A 82 -9.30 -0.19 14.21
N ILE A 83 -10.38 0.48 14.66
CA ILE A 83 -11.66 0.50 13.93
C ILE A 83 -11.52 1.20 12.56
N CYS A 84 -10.81 2.33 12.52
CA CYS A 84 -10.55 3.05 11.27
C CYS A 84 -9.73 2.19 10.30
N ASP A 85 -8.65 1.57 10.78
CA ASP A 85 -7.78 0.73 9.96
C ASP A 85 -8.50 -0.52 9.46
N PHE A 86 -9.39 -1.10 10.28
CA PHE A 86 -10.29 -2.16 9.85
C PHE A 86 -11.21 -1.73 8.69
N GLY A 87 -11.82 -0.54 8.79
CA GLY A 87 -12.65 0.02 7.72
C GLY A 87 -11.88 0.24 6.42
N CYS A 88 -10.65 0.74 6.52
CA CYS A 88 -9.75 0.89 5.38
C CYS A 88 -9.39 -0.46 4.75
N ALA A 89 -9.05 -1.47 5.55
CA ALA A 89 -8.77 -2.81 5.05
C ALA A 89 -9.98 -3.45 4.37
N PHE A 90 -11.18 -3.29 4.96
CA PHE A 90 -12.42 -3.82 4.39
C PHE A 90 -12.75 -3.20 3.03
N THR A 91 -12.68 -1.86 2.93
CA THR A 91 -12.91 -1.15 1.65
C THR A 91 -11.88 -1.53 0.59
N ALA A 92 -10.62 -1.73 0.98
CA ALA A 92 -9.57 -2.21 0.08
C ALA A 92 -9.89 -3.61 -0.48
N ILE A 93 -10.30 -4.56 0.37
CA ILE A 93 -10.71 -5.91 -0.07
C ILE A 93 -11.89 -5.82 -1.05
N VAL A 94 -12.93 -5.06 -0.71
CA VAL A 94 -14.11 -4.90 -1.57
C VAL A 94 -13.72 -4.29 -2.93
N SER A 95 -12.86 -3.28 -2.93
CA SER A 95 -12.37 -2.66 -4.18
C SER A 95 -11.61 -3.64 -5.07
N MET A 96 -10.81 -4.54 -4.48
CA MET A 96 -10.09 -5.57 -5.21
C MET A 96 -11.03 -6.64 -5.76
N LEU A 97 -12.04 -7.06 -4.99
CA LEU A 97 -13.05 -8.02 -5.43
C LEU A 97 -13.88 -7.46 -6.61
N LEU A 98 -14.34 -6.22 -6.50
CA LEU A 98 -15.10 -5.56 -7.58
C LEU A 98 -14.26 -5.41 -8.86
N ARG A 99 -12.98 -5.05 -8.73
CA ARG A 99 -12.05 -4.96 -9.86
C ARG A 99 -11.82 -6.31 -10.53
N ASN A 100 -11.82 -7.40 -9.77
CA ASN A 100 -11.72 -8.75 -10.31
C ASN A 100 -13.01 -9.23 -11.00
N TYR A 101 -14.18 -8.71 -10.60
CA TYR A 101 -15.48 -9.05 -11.19
C TYR A 101 -15.82 -8.24 -12.45
N THR A 102 -15.22 -7.05 -12.60
CA THR A 102 -15.47 -6.13 -13.72
C THR A 102 -14.51 -6.36 -14.90
N ASN A 103 -13.48 -7.18 -14.72
CA ASN A 103 -12.58 -7.68 -15.77
C ASN A 103 -13.04 -9.05 -16.27
#